data_AF-A0A7X7UBN9-F1
#
_entry.id   AF-A0A7X7UBN9-F1
#
_cell.length_a   1.000
_cell.length_b   1.000
_cell.length_c   1.000
_cell.angle_alpha   90.00
_cell.angle_beta   90.00
_cell.angle_gamma   90.00
#
_symmetry.space_group_name_H-M   'P 1'
#
loop_
_entity.id
_entity.type
_entity.pdbx_description
1 polymer ?
#
loop_
_entity_poly.entity_id
_entity_poly.type
_entity_poly.pdbx_seq_one_letter_code
_entity_poly.pdbx_strand_id
1 'polypeptide(L)'
;MISCQKAAELASHSLDRSLSLREKAALRAHLKICRQCRSYHEQLQTLHEAAGRFTEFLDANGDHLPALSPIARQKVLAALKSESSEA
;
A
#
# COMPACT_ATOMS: atom_id res chain seq x y z
N MET A 1 19.26 -9.04 9.65
CA MET A 1 17.94 -8.63 10.17
C MET A 1 17.74 -7.17 9.79
N ILE A 2 16.58 -6.77 9.27
CA ILE A 2 16.34 -5.37 8.83
C ILE A 2 15.92 -4.48 10.01
N SER A 3 16.08 -3.16 9.87
CA SER A 3 15.63 -2.19 10.88
C SER A 3 14.10 -2.09 10.94
N CYS A 4 13.55 -1.61 12.07
CA CYS A 4 12.11 -1.36 12.22
C CYS A 4 11.58 -0.37 11.17
N GLN A 5 12.38 0.66 10.82
CA GLN A 5 12.04 1.60 9.76
C GLN A 5 11.89 0.88 8.41
N LYS A 6 12.85 0.01 8.05
CA LYS A 6 12.76 -0.74 6.79
C LYS A 6 11.63 -1.76 6.80
N ALA A 7 11.33 -2.34 7.96
CA ALA A 7 10.18 -3.24 8.12
C ALA A 7 8.85 -2.50 7.92
N ALA A 8 8.70 -1.29 8.49
CA ALA A 8 7.53 -0.45 8.29
C ALA A 8 7.37 -0.02 6.82
N GLU A 9 8.48 0.36 6.17
CA GLU A 9 8.50 0.70 4.74
C GLU A 9 8.07 -0.49 3.87
N LEU A 10 8.63 -1.68 4.11
CA LEU A 10 8.23 -2.89 3.38
C LEU A 10 6.79 -3.31 3.65
N ALA A 11 6.28 -3.09 4.87
CA ALA A 11 4.87 -3.33 5.19
C ALA A 11 3.94 -2.41 4.36
N SER A 12 4.25 -1.12 4.27
CA SER A 12 3.52 -0.18 3.40
C SER A 12 3.62 -0.59 1.93
N HIS A 13 4.84 -0.83 1.43
CA HIS A 13 5.05 -1.26 0.05
C HIS A 13 4.30 -2.54 -0.30
N SER A 14 4.04 -3.42 0.67
CA SER A 14 3.29 -4.66 0.42
C SER A 14 1.81 -4.44 0.08
N LEU A 15 1.26 -3.27 0.41
CA LEU A 15 -0.10 -2.85 0.05
C LEU A 15 -0.13 -2.16 -1.32
N ASP A 16 0.94 -1.44 -1.67
CA ASP A 16 1.01 -0.69 -2.93
C ASP A 16 1.53 -1.53 -4.11
N ARG A 17 2.44 -2.48 -3.82
CA ARG A 17 3.09 -3.32 -4.83
C ARG A 17 3.38 -4.72 -4.33
N SER A 18 3.65 -5.61 -5.28
CA SER A 18 4.24 -6.90 -4.95
C SER A 18 5.68 -6.74 -4.46
N LEU A 19 5.93 -7.23 -3.26
CA LEU A 19 7.30 -7.39 -2.74
C LEU A 19 8.02 -8.55 -3.46
N SER A 20 9.33 -8.39 -3.68
CA SER A 20 10.21 -9.49 -4.10
C SER A 20 10.30 -10.58 -3.04
N LEU A 21 10.73 -11.78 -3.43
CA LEU A 21 10.87 -12.91 -2.49
C LEU A 21 11.82 -12.59 -1.33
N ARG A 22 12.91 -11.86 -1.60
CA ARG A 22 13.87 -11.44 -0.58
C ARG A 22 13.26 -10.43 0.40
N GLU A 23 12.51 -9.45 -0.09
CA GLU A 23 11.79 -8.47 0.73
C GLU A 23 10.75 -9.15 1.62
N LYS A 24 9.94 -10.06 1.03
CA LYS A 24 8.95 -10.86 1.78
C LYS A 24 9.61 -11.67 2.89
N ALA A 25 10.71 -12.35 2.60
CA ALA A 25 11.44 -13.13 3.59
C ALA A 25 12.01 -12.27 4.71
N ALA A 26 12.62 -11.13 4.38
CA ALA A 26 13.19 -10.19 5.34
C ALA A 26 12.12 -9.58 6.27
N LEU A 27 10.98 -9.16 5.70
CA LEU A 27 9.86 -8.64 6.46
C LEU A 27 9.30 -9.72 7.40
N ARG A 28 8.99 -10.92 6.88
CA ARG A 28 8.48 -12.04 7.71
C ARG A 28 9.43 -12.39 8.86
N ALA A 29 10.73 -12.42 8.61
CA ALA A 29 11.72 -12.66 9.65
C ALA A 29 11.68 -11.59 10.75
N HIS A 30 11.55 -10.31 10.38
CA HIS A 30 11.45 -9.20 11.33
C HIS A 30 10.13 -9.21 12.13
N LEU A 31 9.00 -9.51 11.50
CA LEU A 31 7.71 -9.61 12.20
C LEU A 31 7.68 -10.75 13.23
N LYS A 32 8.47 -11.82 13.02
CA LYS A 32 8.58 -12.92 13.97
C LYS A 32 9.18 -12.51 15.31
N ILE A 33 10.07 -11.52 15.32
CA ILE A 33 10.86 -11.12 16.50
C ILE A 33 10.42 -9.79 17.11
N CYS A 34 9.82 -8.90 16.31
CA CYS A 34 9.46 -7.55 16.74
C CYS A 34 7.94 -7.44 16.86
N ARG A 35 7.44 -7.43 18.10
CA ARG A 35 6.01 -7.35 18.40
C ARG A 35 5.39 -6.05 17.89
N GLN A 36 6.11 -4.94 17.98
CA GLN A 36 5.63 -3.63 17.53
C GLN A 36 5.43 -3.60 16.03
N CYS A 37 6.42 -4.07 15.25
CA CYS A 37 6.28 -4.15 13.79
C CYS A 37 5.19 -5.13 13.36
N ARG A 38 4.99 -6.23 14.10
CA ARG A 38 3.86 -7.13 13.86
C ARG A 38 2.51 -6.44 14.06
N SER A 39 2.31 -5.78 15.19
CA SER A 39 1.06 -5.06 15.46
C SER A 39 0.82 -3.93 14.45
N TYR A 40 1.87 -3.19 14.09
CA TYR A 40 1.79 -2.18 13.03
C TYR A 40 1.34 -2.78 11.70
N HIS A 41 1.95 -3.90 11.28
CA HIS A 41 1.57 -4.58 10.05
C HIS A 41 0.10 -5.03 10.06
N GLU A 42 -0.38 -5.62 11.17
CA GLU A 42 -1.78 -6.04 11.35
C GLU A 42 -2.76 -4.84 11.31
N GLN A 43 -2.41 -3.72 11.96
CA GLN A 43 -3.20 -2.49 11.91
C GLN A 43 -3.27 -1.94 10.49
N LEU A 44 -2.16 -1.95 9.76
CA LEU A 44 -2.10 -1.45 8.39
C LEU A 44 -2.97 -2.30 7.45
N GLN A 45 -2.96 -3.63 7.60
CA GLN A 45 -3.85 -4.53 6.85
C GLN A 45 -5.32 -4.29 7.19
N THR A 46 -5.64 -4.11 8.47
CA THR A 46 -7.02 -3.82 8.92
C THR A 46 -7.56 -2.54 8.30
N LEU A 47 -6.75 -1.48 8.26
CA LEU A 47 -7.13 -0.21 7.63
C LEU A 47 -7.34 -0.37 6.11
N HIS A 48 -6.46 -1.12 5.45
CA HIS A 48 -6.58 -1.38 4.00
C HIS A 48 -7.87 -2.15 3.66
N GLU A 49 -8.18 -3.20 4.42
CA GLU A 49 -9.42 -3.97 4.24
C GLU A 49 -10.67 -3.15 4.59
N ALA A 50 -10.61 -2.30 5.60
CA ALA A 50 -11.72 -1.39 5.92
C ALA A 50 -11.97 -0.38 4.79
N ALA A 51 -10.91 0.18 4.20
CA ALA A 51 -11.02 1.08 3.06
C ALA A 51 -11.64 0.37 1.83
N GLY A 52 -11.21 -0.86 1.53
CA GLY A 52 -11.79 -1.67 0.45
C GLY A 52 -13.28 -1.95 0.64
N ARG A 53 -13.69 -2.34 1.85
CA ARG A 53 -15.12 -2.54 2.18
C ARG A 53 -15.92 -1.26 2.11
N PHE A 54 -15.32 -0.11 2.44
CA PHE A 54 -15.98 1.19 2.33
C PHE A 54 -16.26 1.56 0.88
N THR A 55 -15.29 1.33 -0.03
CA THR A 55 -15.53 1.49 -1.47
C THR A 55 -16.64 0.56 -1.99
N GLU A 56 -16.63 -0.71 -1.60
CA GLU A 56 -17.68 -1.66 -1.97
C GLU A 56 -19.07 -1.24 -1.44
N PHE A 57 -19.12 -0.74 -0.20
CA PHE A 57 -20.34 -0.22 0.40
C PHE A 57 -20.90 0.99 -0.40
N LEU A 58 -20.02 1.92 -0.77
CA LEU A 58 -20.38 3.10 -1.56
C LEU A 58 -20.96 2.70 -2.92
N ASP A 59 -20.29 1.79 -3.63
CA ASP A 59 -20.76 1.28 -4.92
C ASP A 59 -22.11 0.56 -4.81
N ALA A 60 -22.32 -0.22 -3.74
CA ALA A 60 -23.58 -0.94 -3.51
C ALA A 60 -24.78 -0.02 -3.23
N ASN A 61 -24.55 1.18 -2.67
CA ASN A 61 -25.60 2.17 -2.38
C ASN A 61 -25.80 3.17 -3.53
N GLY A 62 -25.07 3.04 -4.64
CA GLY A 62 -25.12 3.97 -5.77
C GLY A 62 -24.30 5.26 -5.55
N ASP A 63 -23.70 5.42 -4.37
CA ASP A 63 -22.80 6.50 -3.99
C ASP A 63 -21.36 6.21 -4.46
N HIS A 64 -21.19 5.92 -5.75
CA HIS A 64 -19.88 5.58 -6.31
C HIS A 64 -18.88 6.73 -6.11
N LEU A 65 -17.65 6.38 -5.69
CA LEU A 65 -16.55 7.32 -5.77
C LEU A 65 -16.32 7.65 -7.25
N PRO A 66 -16.37 8.93 -7.65
CA PRO A 66 -16.24 9.29 -9.05
C PRO A 66 -14.87 8.84 -9.54
N ALA A 67 -14.85 7.99 -10.57
CA ALA A 67 -13.61 7.65 -11.25
C ALA A 67 -12.94 8.93 -11.78
N LEU A 68 -11.60 8.95 -11.77
CA LEU A 68 -10.87 10.03 -12.40
C LEU A 68 -11.31 10.14 -13.86
N SER A 69 -11.65 11.36 -14.30
CA SER A 69 -11.91 11.61 -15.71
C SER A 69 -10.70 11.19 -16.54
N PRO A 70 -10.87 10.77 -17.80
CA PRO A 70 -9.76 10.35 -18.65
C PRO A 70 -8.64 11.40 -18.72
N ILE A 71 -9.03 12.69 -18.75
CA ILE A 71 -8.10 13.83 -18.74
C ILE A 71 -7.34 13.92 -17.42
N ALA A 72 -8.02 13.84 -16.27
CA ALA A 72 -7.38 13.88 -14.96
C ALA A 72 -6.41 12.70 -14.78
N ARG A 73 -6.83 11.50 -15.19
CA ARG A 73 -5.98 10.30 -15.17
C ARG A 73 -4.73 10.47 -16.03
N GLN A 74 -4.88 11.02 -17.24
CA GLN A 74 -3.74 11.24 -18.14
C GLN A 74 -2.76 12.29 -17.60
N LYS A 75 -3.26 13.35 -16.94
CA LYS A 75 -2.41 14.35 -16.26
C LYS A 75 -1.59 13.73 -15.13
N VAL A 76 -2.23 12.93 -14.27
CA VAL A 76 -1.54 12.23 -13.16
C VAL A 76 -0.46 11.28 -13.71
N LEU A 77 -0.79 10.47 -14.72
CA LEU A 77 0.17 9.55 -15.33
C LEU A 77 1.33 10.26 -16.02
N ALA A 78 1.10 11.42 -16.64
CA ALA A 78 2.17 12.21 -17.25
C ALA A 78 3.14 12.76 -16.20
N ALA A 79 2.62 13.28 -15.08
CA ALA A 79 3.43 13.79 -13.97
C ALA A 79 4.30 12.70 -13.31
N LEU A 80 3.72 11.51 -13.07
CA LEU A 80 4.45 10.38 -12.51
C LEU A 80 5.59 9.89 -13.42
N LYS A 81 5.43 10.01 -14.74
CA LYS A 81 6.45 9.62 -15.73
C LYS A 81 7.61 10.63 -15.81
N SER A 82 7.35 11.93 -15.61
CA SER A 82 8.42 12.92 -15.57
C SER A 82 9.27 12.75 -14.31
N GLU A 83 8.67 12.52 -13.14
CA GLU A 83 9.42 12.32 -11.89
C GLU A 83 10.26 11.03 -11.89
N SER A 84 9.77 9.96 -12.52
CA SER A 84 10.51 8.70 -12.64
C SER A 84 11.58 8.68 -13.75
N SER A 85 11.68 9.75 -14.55
CA SER A 85 12.75 9.95 -15.54
C SER A 85 13.91 10.81 -15.02
N GLU A 86 13.76 11.46 -13.86
CA GLU A 86 14.77 12.33 -13.24
C GLU A 86 15.50 11.67 -12.05
N ALA A 87 15.14 10.42 -11.71
CA ALA A 87 15.74 9.60 -10.64
C ALA A 87 16.43 8.36 -11.21
#